data_AF-A0A069IFP5-F1
#
_entry.id   AF-A0A069IFP5-F1
#
_cell.length_a   1.000
_cell.length_b   1.000
_cell.length_c   1.000
_cell.angle_alpha   90.00
_cell.angle_beta   90.00
_cell.angle_gamma   90.00
#
_symmetry.space_group_name_H-M   'P 1'
#
loop_
_entity.id
_entity.type
_entity.pdbx_description
1 polymer ?
#
loop_
_entity_poly.entity_id
_entity_poly.type
_entity_poly.pdbx_seq_one_letter_code
_entity_poly.pdbx_strand_id
1 'polypeptide(L)'
;GLIASMWIGNFMLIILNLPLIGIWVKLLKVPYRYLYPAILTFCCIGVYSVQNTTFDVFQTAAFGVIGYLFIKLKCEPAPLLLGFVLGPMMEENFRRSLLLSRGEFTVFVTRPLSLGLLIAAAVLVLIVALPSIKNKREEAFQEE
;
A
#
# COMPACT_ATOMS: atom_id res chain seq x y z
N GLY A 1 -1.51 -7.71 33.56
CA GLY A 1 -2.61 -8.01 32.63
C GLY A 1 -2.14 -7.98 31.18
N LEU A 2 -1.86 -6.80 30.63
CA LEU A 2 -1.63 -6.55 29.20
C LEU A 2 -0.40 -7.28 28.61
N ILE A 3 0.70 -7.37 29.36
CA ILE A 3 1.92 -8.07 28.93
C ILE A 3 1.71 -9.59 28.89
N ALA A 4 0.99 -10.15 29.87
CA ALA A 4 0.64 -11.57 29.90
C ALA A 4 -0.32 -11.95 28.76
N SER A 5 -1.30 -11.09 28.44
CA SER A 5 -2.18 -11.31 27.28
C SER A 5 -1.45 -11.18 25.94
N MET A 6 -0.42 -10.34 25.84
CA MET A 6 0.40 -10.24 24.63
C MET A 6 1.25 -11.51 24.41
N TRP A 7 1.79 -12.08 25.48
CA TRP A 7 2.52 -13.36 25.43
C TRP A 7 1.61 -14.53 25.05
N ILE A 8 0.45 -14.65 25.71
CA ILE A 8 -0.54 -15.69 25.41
C ILE A 8 -1.12 -15.52 24.01
N GLY A 9 -1.42 -14.28 23.60
CA GLY A 9 -1.90 -13.97 22.26
C GLY A 9 -0.89 -14.33 21.18
N ASN A 10 0.40 -14.02 21.38
CA ASN A 10 1.44 -14.36 20.41
C ASN A 10 1.68 -15.87 20.32
N PHE A 11 1.66 -16.58 21.46
CA PHE A 11 1.75 -18.03 21.49
C PHE A 11 0.56 -18.69 20.76
N MET A 12 -0.65 -18.18 20.97
CA MET A 12 -1.85 -18.61 20.25
C MET A 12 -1.77 -18.28 18.76
N LEU A 13 -1.22 -17.12 18.39
CA LEU A 13 -0.96 -16.73 17.00
C LEU A 13 -0.01 -17.71 16.32
N ILE A 14 1.04 -18.17 16.99
CA ILE A 14 1.98 -19.17 16.46
C ILE A 14 1.26 -20.50 16.23
N ILE A 15 0.52 -21.00 17.22
CA ILE A 15 -0.24 -22.25 17.13
C ILE A 15 -1.27 -22.20 16.01
N LEU A 16 -1.90 -21.04 15.78
CA LEU A 16 -2.89 -20.88 14.72
C LEU A 16 -2.23 -20.68 13.35
N ASN A 17 -1.15 -19.91 13.25
CA ASN A 17 -0.49 -19.63 11.96
C ASN A 17 0.25 -20.86 11.42
N LEU A 18 0.87 -21.67 12.26
CA LEU A 18 1.64 -22.84 11.83
C LEU A 18 0.84 -23.84 10.97
N PRO A 19 -0.40 -24.24 11.33
CA PRO A 19 -1.25 -25.06 10.45
C PRO A 19 -1.87 -24.25 9.31
N LEU A 20 -2.23 -22.97 9.53
CA LEU A 20 -2.85 -22.12 8.51
C LEU A 20 -1.90 -21.91 7.33
N ILE A 21 -0.60 -21.75 7.56
CA ILE A 21 0.37 -21.48 6.49
C ILE A 21 0.38 -22.61 5.45
N GLY A 22 0.12 -23.86 5.87
CA GLY A 22 -0.01 -24.99 4.95
C GLY A 22 -1.23 -24.87 4.02
N ILE A 23 -2.32 -24.25 4.49
CA ILE A 23 -3.51 -23.96 3.69
C ILE A 23 -3.22 -22.79 2.74
N TRP A 24 -2.61 -21.71 3.24
CA TRP A 24 -2.23 -20.55 2.43
C TRP A 24 -1.28 -20.91 1.30
N VAL A 25 -0.28 -21.77 1.55
CA VAL A 25 0.65 -22.24 0.53
C VAL A 25 -0.05 -23.12 -0.51
N LYS A 26 -1.04 -23.94 -0.11
CA LYS A 26 -1.85 -24.71 -1.06
C LYS A 26 -2.69 -23.81 -1.96
N LEU A 27 -3.19 -22.69 -1.46
CA LEU A 27 -3.88 -21.66 -2.25
C LEU A 27 -2.95 -21.04 -3.30
N LEU A 28 -1.69 -20.75 -2.94
CA LEU A 28 -0.69 -20.23 -3.88
C LEU A 28 -0.25 -21.25 -4.94
N LYS A 29 -0.40 -22.56 -4.68
CA LYS A 29 -0.14 -23.62 -5.66
C LYS A 29 -1.23 -23.77 -6.72
N VAL A 30 -2.39 -23.13 -6.55
CA VAL A 30 -3.45 -23.14 -7.57
C VAL A 30 -2.98 -22.33 -8.78
N PRO A 31 -3.12 -22.85 -10.02
CA PRO A 31 -2.66 -22.15 -11.20
C PRO A 31 -3.27 -20.74 -11.29
N TYR A 32 -2.41 -19.72 -11.45
CA TYR A 32 -2.78 -18.30 -11.53
C TYR A 32 -3.92 -18.00 -12.51
N ARG A 33 -4.05 -18.81 -13.57
CA ARG A 33 -5.11 -18.68 -14.57
C ARG A 33 -6.53 -18.90 -14.03
N TYR A 34 -6.69 -19.67 -12.95
CA TYR A 34 -7.98 -19.88 -12.28
C TYR A 34 -8.13 -19.03 -11.02
N LEU A 35 -7.03 -18.74 -10.34
CA LEU A 35 -7.05 -17.92 -9.12
C LEU A 35 -7.50 -16.48 -9.42
N TYR A 36 -7.01 -15.91 -10.51
CA TYR A 36 -7.33 -14.53 -10.91
C TYR A 36 -8.83 -14.28 -11.17
N PRO A 37 -9.53 -15.06 -12.01
CA PRO A 37 -10.98 -14.87 -12.22
C PRO A 37 -11.80 -15.17 -10.95
N ALA A 38 -11.37 -16.11 -10.12
CA ALA A 38 -12.02 -16.37 -8.83
C ALA A 38 -11.94 -15.16 -7.90
N ILE A 39 -10.77 -14.53 -7.78
CA ILE A 39 -10.56 -13.30 -6.98
C ILE A 39 -11.42 -12.16 -7.53
N LEU A 40 -11.43 -11.95 -8.85
CA LEU A 40 -12.24 -10.90 -9.49
C LEU A 40 -13.74 -11.10 -9.20
N THR A 41 -14.22 -12.34 -9.33
CA THR A 41 -15.63 -12.67 -9.06
C THR A 41 -15.98 -12.41 -7.59
N PHE A 42 -15.12 -12.83 -6.66
CA PHE A 42 -15.29 -12.55 -5.24
C PHE A 42 -15.28 -11.06 -4.91
N CYS A 43 -14.40 -10.27 -5.55
CA CYS A 43 -14.38 -8.82 -5.41
C CYS A 43 -15.68 -8.17 -5.91
N CYS A 44 -16.18 -8.59 -7.08
CA CYS A 44 -17.44 -8.09 -7.62
C CYS A 44 -18.63 -8.40 -6.69
N ILE A 45 -18.68 -9.61 -6.13
CA ILE A 45 -19.71 -10.01 -5.15
C ILE A 45 -19.58 -9.19 -3.86
N GLY A 46 -18.34 -8.97 -3.39
CA GLY A 46 -18.07 -8.19 -2.18
C GLY A 46 -18.54 -6.75 -2.30
N VAL A 47 -18.25 -6.07 -3.42
CA VAL A 47 -18.72 -4.70 -3.65
C VAL A 47 -20.24 -4.64 -3.78
N TYR A 48 -20.84 -5.61 -4.48
CA TYR A 48 -22.30 -5.70 -4.59
C TYR A 48 -22.97 -5.83 -3.21
N SER A 49 -22.34 -6.57 -2.28
CA SER A 49 -22.84 -6.75 -0.91
C SER A 49 -22.85 -5.46 -0.08
N VAL A 50 -21.86 -4.58 -0.28
CA VAL A 50 -21.69 -3.36 0.54
C VAL A 50 -22.71 -2.28 0.18
N GLN A 51 -22.94 -2.04 -1.12
CA GLN A 51 -23.76 -0.91 -1.56
C GLN A 51 -25.13 -1.30 -2.13
N ASN A 52 -25.39 -2.58 -2.45
CA ASN A 52 -26.64 -3.06 -3.07
C ASN A 52 -27.05 -2.28 -4.35
N THR A 53 -26.12 -1.57 -5.00
CA THR A 53 -26.35 -0.88 -6.26
C THR A 53 -25.61 -1.58 -7.39
N THR A 54 -26.27 -1.75 -8.53
CA THR A 54 -25.65 -2.32 -9.74
C THR A 54 -24.63 -1.35 -10.37
N PHE A 55 -24.74 -0.05 -10.06
CA PHE A 55 -23.83 0.99 -10.57
C PHE A 55 -22.43 0.86 -9.98
N ASP A 56 -22.31 0.57 -8.68
CA ASP A 56 -21.00 0.35 -8.03
C ASP A 56 -20.29 -0.89 -8.58
N VAL A 57 -21.04 -1.93 -8.96
CA VAL A 57 -20.47 -3.12 -9.60
C VAL A 57 -19.87 -2.77 -10.96
N PHE A 58 -20.55 -1.96 -11.77
CA PHE A 58 -20.03 -1.52 -13.06
C PHE A 58 -18.80 -0.62 -12.90
N GLN A 59 -18.81 0.28 -11.91
CA GLN A 59 -17.67 1.13 -11.59
C GLN A 59 -16.47 0.31 -11.11
N THR A 60 -16.66 -0.66 -10.21
CA THR A 60 -15.61 -1.60 -9.79
C THR A 60 -15.10 -2.45 -10.95
N ALA A 61 -15.96 -2.92 -11.85
CA ALA A 61 -15.52 -3.63 -13.04
C ALA A 61 -14.66 -2.73 -13.95
N ALA A 62 -15.05 -1.47 -14.16
CA ALA A 62 -14.26 -0.51 -14.91
C ALA A 62 -12.89 -0.24 -14.25
N PHE A 63 -12.85 0.01 -12.94
CA PHE A 63 -11.58 0.15 -12.20
C PHE A 63 -10.75 -1.13 -12.18
N GLY A 64 -11.37 -2.31 -12.18
CA GLY A 64 -10.70 -3.60 -12.32
C GLY A 64 -10.03 -3.77 -13.68
N VAL A 65 -10.68 -3.34 -14.76
CA VAL A 65 -10.09 -3.32 -16.12
C VAL A 65 -8.94 -2.32 -16.21
N ILE A 66 -9.09 -1.14 -15.61
CA ILE A 66 -7.99 -0.15 -15.50
C ILE A 66 -6.82 -0.74 -14.72
N GLY A 67 -7.07 -1.42 -13.59
CA GLY A 67 -6.06 -2.13 -12.81
C GLY A 67 -5.35 -3.23 -13.62
N TYR A 68 -6.09 -4.00 -14.44
CA TYR A 68 -5.51 -4.98 -15.35
C TYR A 68 -4.60 -4.32 -16.40
N LEU A 69 -4.99 -3.14 -16.91
CA LEU A 69 -4.17 -2.35 -17.82
C LEU A 69 -2.86 -1.90 -17.15
N PHE A 70 -2.92 -1.44 -15.89
CA PHE A 70 -1.73 -1.08 -15.09
C PHE A 70 -0.78 -2.27 -14.86
N ILE A 71 -1.32 -3.46 -14.61
CA ILE A 71 -0.51 -4.69 -14.51
C ILE A 71 0.16 -4.99 -15.86
N LYS A 72 -0.56 -4.83 -16.98
CA LYS A 72 -0.01 -5.02 -18.33
C LYS A 72 1.07 -3.99 -18.69
N LEU A 73 0.99 -2.79 -18.11
CA LEU A 73 1.97 -1.71 -18.25
C LEU A 73 3.26 -1.94 -17.42
N LYS A 74 3.40 -3.10 -16.75
CA LYS A 74 4.49 -3.41 -15.80
C LYS A 74 4.58 -2.40 -14.64
N CYS A 75 3.49 -1.67 -14.35
CA CYS A 75 3.41 -0.89 -13.13
C CYS A 75 3.21 -1.86 -11.98
N GLU A 76 4.22 -1.95 -11.11
CA GLU A 76 4.14 -2.74 -9.91
C GLU A 76 2.96 -2.26 -9.05
N PRO A 77 2.03 -3.15 -8.68
CA PRO A 77 0.84 -2.78 -7.92
C PRO A 77 1.18 -2.35 -6.49
N ALA A 78 2.30 -2.83 -5.93
CA ALA A 78 2.69 -2.54 -4.55
C ALA A 78 3.03 -1.06 -4.29
N PRO A 79 3.92 -0.39 -5.06
CA PRO A 79 4.16 1.05 -4.97
C PRO A 79 2.91 1.91 -5.24
N LEU A 80 2.05 1.50 -6.18
CA LEU A 80 0.82 2.23 -6.49
C LEU A 80 -0.14 2.22 -5.29
N LEU A 81 -0.33 1.06 -4.66
CA LEU A 81 -1.13 0.91 -3.46
C LEU A 81 -0.54 1.68 -2.27
N LEU A 82 0.78 1.60 -2.08
CA LEU A 82 1.49 2.38 -1.06
C LEU A 82 1.27 3.88 -1.29
N GLY A 83 1.44 4.39 -2.51
CA GLY A 83 1.18 5.78 -2.85
C GLY A 83 -0.27 6.20 -2.62
N PHE A 84 -1.22 5.34 -2.99
CA PHE A 84 -2.66 5.59 -2.81
C PHE A 84 -3.07 5.67 -1.33
N VAL A 85 -2.51 4.81 -0.48
CA VAL A 85 -2.80 4.83 0.97
C VAL A 85 -2.02 5.93 1.69
N LEU A 86 -0.76 6.15 1.33
CA LEU A 86 0.09 7.15 1.96
C LEU A 86 -0.29 8.57 1.55
N GLY A 87 -0.82 8.78 0.36
CA GLY A 87 -1.29 10.08 -0.14
C GLY A 87 -2.23 10.82 0.82
N PRO A 88 -3.42 10.27 1.16
CA PRO A 88 -4.37 10.91 2.07
C PRO A 88 -3.80 11.07 3.48
N MET A 89 -3.00 10.11 3.97
CA MET A 89 -2.33 10.26 5.26
C MET A 89 -1.33 11.41 5.24
N MET A 90 -0.58 11.58 4.14
CA MET A 90 0.39 12.66 3.98
C MET A 90 -0.33 14.02 3.90
N GLU A 91 -1.42 14.11 3.15
CA GLU A 91 -2.23 15.33 3.07
C GLU A 91 -2.87 15.67 4.42
N GLU A 92 -3.39 14.67 5.14
CA GLU A 92 -3.98 14.88 6.46
C GLU A 92 -2.93 15.37 7.47
N ASN A 93 -1.75 14.76 7.48
CA ASN A 93 -0.65 15.21 8.35
C ASN A 93 -0.19 16.63 7.95
N PHE A 94 -0.07 16.92 6.66
CA PHE A 94 0.27 18.26 6.18
C PHE A 94 -0.77 19.31 6.61
N ARG A 95 -2.06 19.00 6.43
CA ARG A 95 -3.17 19.84 6.86
C ARG A 95 -3.20 20.03 8.37
N ARG A 96 -2.98 18.97 9.15
CA ARG A 96 -2.88 19.02 10.61
C ARG A 96 -1.70 19.91 11.05
N SER A 97 -0.53 19.76 10.43
CA SER A 97 0.64 20.60 10.71
C SER A 97 0.41 22.09 10.38
N LEU A 98 -0.31 22.39 9.30
CA LEU A 98 -0.68 23.77 8.94
C LEU A 98 -1.71 24.38 9.89
N LEU A 99 -2.70 23.60 10.32
CA LEU A 99 -3.70 24.04 11.31
C LEU A 99 -3.07 24.30 12.69
N LEU A 100 -2.15 23.43 13.13
CA LEU A 100 -1.36 23.62 14.35
C LEU A 100 -0.42 24.84 14.26
N SER A 101 0.04 25.20 13.05
CA SER A 101 0.90 26.37 12.79
C SER A 101 0.14 27.68 12.52
N ARG A 102 -1.20 27.70 12.64
CA ARG A 102 -2.04 28.89 12.35
C ARG A 102 -1.79 29.51 10.96
N GLY A 103 -1.47 28.69 9.95
CA GLY A 103 -1.30 29.17 8.56
C GLY A 103 0.02 29.88 8.23
N GLU A 104 0.97 29.94 9.16
CA GLU A 104 2.29 30.55 8.94
C GLU A 104 3.28 29.52 8.33
N PHE A 105 3.63 29.68 7.06
CA PHE A 105 4.64 28.85 6.36
C PHE A 105 6.06 28.96 6.96
N THR A 106 6.28 29.93 7.87
CA THR A 106 7.54 30.20 8.56
C THR A 106 7.94 29.10 9.56
N VAL A 107 7.03 28.17 9.93
CA VAL A 107 7.33 27.04 10.84
C VAL A 107 8.29 26.02 10.23
N PHE A 108 8.29 25.86 8.90
CA PHE A 108 9.24 24.97 8.22
C PHE A 108 10.69 25.47 8.28
N VAL A 109 10.90 26.78 8.49
CA VAL A 109 12.22 27.41 8.59
C VAL A 109 12.64 27.64 10.05
N THR A 110 11.70 27.95 10.94
CA THR A 110 12.00 28.26 12.35
C THR A 110 12.19 27.03 13.24
N ARG A 111 11.67 25.84 12.88
CA ARG A 111 11.98 24.59 13.59
C ARG A 111 13.16 23.85 12.94
N PRO A 112 14.32 23.71 13.62
CA PRO A 112 15.52 23.07 13.07
C PRO A 112 15.29 21.60 12.68
N LEU A 113 14.35 20.91 13.34
CA LEU A 113 13.97 19.54 12.99
C LEU A 113 13.17 19.44 11.69
N SER A 114 12.24 20.37 11.42
CA SER A 114 11.44 20.37 10.19
C SER A 114 12.28 20.75 8.97
N LEU A 115 13.18 21.72 9.12
CA LEU A 115 14.13 22.12 8.08
C LEU A 115 15.08 20.96 7.74
N GLY A 116 15.61 20.27 8.76
CA GLY A 116 16.46 19.09 8.56
C GLY A 116 15.75 17.97 7.81
N LEU A 117 14.49 17.68 8.15
CA LEU A 117 13.70 16.64 7.47
C LEU A 117 13.33 17.05 6.03
N LEU A 118 13.06 18.33 5.78
CA LEU A 118 12.72 18.84 4.45
C LEU A 118 13.93 18.83 3.52
N ILE A 119 15.11 19.21 4.03
CA ILE A 119 16.38 19.05 3.29
C ILE A 119 16.66 17.58 3.03
N ALA A 120 16.51 16.70 4.03
CA ALA A 120 16.72 15.27 3.85
C ALA A 120 15.76 14.67 2.81
N ALA A 121 14.48 15.08 2.81
CA ALA A 121 13.50 14.67 1.82
C ALA A 121 13.85 15.20 0.42
N ALA A 122 14.26 16.47 0.29
CA ALA A 122 14.69 17.06 -0.98
C ALA A 122 15.94 16.37 -1.54
N VAL A 123 16.92 16.06 -0.68
CA VAL A 123 18.12 15.30 -1.04
C VAL A 123 17.76 13.88 -1.48
N LEU A 124 16.86 13.20 -0.76
CA LEU A 124 16.41 11.85 -1.10
C LEU A 124 15.65 11.82 -2.43
N VAL A 125 14.78 12.82 -2.68
CA VAL A 125 14.10 12.99 -3.97
C VAL A 125 15.11 13.28 -5.08
N LEU A 126 16.13 14.12 -4.84
CA LEU A 126 17.20 14.38 -5.81
C LEU A 126 18.01 13.11 -6.11
N ILE A 127 18.38 12.33 -5.10
CA ILE A 127 19.09 11.05 -5.26
C ILE A 127 18.23 10.08 -6.08
N VAL A 128 16.93 9.96 -5.79
CA VAL A 128 16.01 9.05 -6.48
C VAL A 128 15.67 9.53 -7.90
N ALA A 129 15.60 10.85 -8.13
CA ALA A 129 15.32 11.45 -9.43
C ALA A 129 16.52 11.50 -10.37
N LEU A 130 17.75 11.38 -9.84
CA LEU A 130 18.96 11.28 -10.67
C LEU A 130 18.93 9.95 -11.45
N PRO A 131 19.09 9.99 -12.79
CA PRO A 131 18.88 8.83 -13.67
C PRO A 131 19.87 7.68 -13.45
N SER A 132 20.90 7.85 -12.62
CA SER A 132 21.85 6.78 -12.27
C SER A 132 21.23 5.66 -11.42
N ILE A 133 20.08 5.90 -10.75
CA ILE A 133 19.32 4.88 -10.01
C ILE A 133 18.23 4.21 -10.88
N LYS A 134 17.97 4.73 -12.09
CA LYS A 134 17.05 4.08 -13.03
C LYS A 134 17.57 2.71 -13.48
N ASN A 135 18.89 2.56 -13.65
CA ASN A 135 19.51 1.29 -14.07
C ASN A 135 19.63 0.27 -12.93
N LYS A 136 19.79 0.70 -11.66
CA LYS A 136 19.81 -0.23 -10.51
C LYS A 136 18.44 -0.75 -10.10
N ARG A 137 17.36 -0.09 -10.53
CA ARG A 137 16.00 -0.63 -10.38
C ARG A 137 15.71 -1.78 -11.36
N GLU A 138 16.42 -1.89 -12.48
CA GLU A 138 16.29 -3.09 -13.33
C GLU A 138 17.03 -4.31 -12.76
N GLU A 139 18.09 -4.09 -11.96
CA GLU A 139 18.83 -5.18 -11.28
C GLU A 139 18.12 -5.65 -9.99
N ALA A 140 17.58 -4.74 -9.17
CA ALA A 140 16.90 -5.11 -7.91
C ALA A 140 15.51 -5.77 -8.11
N PHE A 141 14.94 -5.72 -9.31
CA PHE A 141 13.69 -6.39 -9.67
C PHE A 141 13.90 -7.68 -10.48
N GLN A 142 15.15 -8.12 -10.66
CA GLN A 142 15.48 -9.43 -11.24
C GLN A 142 15.88 -10.50 -10.21
N GLU A 143 15.97 -10.18 -8.93
CA GLU A 143 16.21 -11.18 -7.90
C GLU A 143 14.98 -11.38 -7.01
N GLU A 144 14.33 -12.51 -7.31
CA GLU A 144 13.36 -13.32 -6.54
C GLU A 144 11.85 -13.07 -6.73
#